data_AF-A0A2W4U2T1-F1
#
_entry.id   AF-A0A2W4U2T1-F1
#
_cell.length_a   1.000
_cell.length_b   1.000
_cell.length_c   1.000
_cell.angle_alpha   90.00
_cell.angle_beta   90.00
_cell.angle_gamma   90.00
#
_symmetry.space_group_name_H-M   'P 1'
#
loop_
_entity.id
_entity.type
_entity.pdbx_description
1 polymer ?
#
loop_
_entity_poly.entity_id
_entity_poly.type
_entity_poly.pdbx_seq_one_letter_code
_entity_poly.pdbx_strand_id
1 'polypeptide(L)'
;MHTLPVVAWALFNGLTGDFMLYLRALPDRAQPLPAEVELWSHHLHCVFHSGVIALGVTAATGLWLRVFWWPLAGWWSHILIDVFTHSDDFYPSPVFYPLTYWGFDGVAWNRPGFVIANYAALAVVWAWLLMTRRKRHQR
;
A
#
# COMPACT_ATOMS: atom_id res chain seq x y z
N MET A 1 5.61 -2.01 2.52
CA MET A 1 6.64 -2.99 2.11
C MET A 1 7.91 -2.33 1.56
N HIS A 2 7.83 -1.15 0.92
CA HIS A 2 8.99 -0.35 0.53
C HIS A 2 9.91 0.08 1.69
N THR A 3 9.41 0.06 2.93
CA THR A 3 10.17 0.43 4.13
C THR A 3 11.16 -0.64 4.59
N LEU A 4 11.12 -1.86 4.03
CA LEU A 4 11.97 -2.97 4.47
C LEU A 4 13.48 -2.68 4.35
N PRO A 5 14.00 -2.16 3.23
CA PRO A 5 15.42 -1.80 3.14
C PRO A 5 15.80 -0.71 4.14
N VAL A 6 14.90 0.23 4.42
CA VAL A 6 15.13 1.31 5.39
C VAL A 6 15.14 0.80 6.82
N VAL A 7 14.20 -0.09 7.18
CA VAL A 7 14.18 -0.77 8.48
C VAL A 7 15.46 -1.57 8.67
N ALA A 8 15.85 -2.38 7.67
CA ALA A 8 17.06 -3.17 7.72
C ALA A 8 18.30 -2.28 7.91
N TRP A 9 18.45 -1.24 7.08
CA TRP A 9 19.53 -0.27 7.21
C TRP A 9 19.58 0.37 8.61
N ALA A 10 18.45 0.84 9.13
CA ALA A 10 18.40 1.50 10.43
C ALA A 10 18.76 0.54 11.58
N LEU A 11 18.34 -0.73 11.51
CA LEU A 11 18.66 -1.75 12.51
C LEU A 11 20.15 -2.10 12.50
N PHE A 12 20.77 -2.26 11.33
CA PHE A 12 22.18 -2.63 11.20
C PHE A 12 23.15 -1.47 11.43
N ASN A 13 22.69 -0.22 11.34
CA ASN A 13 23.52 0.97 11.57
C ASN A 13 23.28 1.65 12.93
N GLY A 14 22.37 1.13 13.77
CA GLY A 14 22.16 1.62 15.14
C GLY A 14 21.43 2.97 15.24
N LEU A 15 20.76 3.41 14.17
CA LEU A 15 20.13 4.73 14.06
C LEU A 15 18.60 4.67 14.26
N THR A 16 18.15 4.21 15.43
CA THR A 16 16.70 4.09 15.73
C THR A 16 15.97 5.44 15.76
N GLY A 17 16.68 6.53 16.03
CA GLY A 17 16.15 7.90 15.92
C GLY A 17 15.86 8.30 14.46
N ASP A 18 16.73 7.94 13.53
CA ASP A 18 16.57 8.26 12.10
C ASP A 18 15.48 7.41 11.45
N PHE A 19 15.24 6.21 11.97
CA PHE A 19 14.08 5.40 11.58
C PHE A 19 12.75 6.10 11.90
N MET A 20 12.63 6.70 13.09
CA MET A 20 11.43 7.46 13.47
C MET A 20 11.27 8.75 12.65
N LEU A 21 12.39 9.38 12.27
CA LEU A 21 12.37 10.51 11.34
C LEU A 21 11.92 10.08 9.95
N TYR A 22 12.38 8.93 9.45
CA TYR A 22 11.93 8.36 8.18
C TYR A 22 10.43 8.02 8.20
N LEU A 23 9.93 7.37 9.25
CA LEU A 23 8.49 7.07 9.39
C LEU A 23 7.62 8.32 9.47
N ARG A 24 8.16 9.44 9.96
CA ARG A 24 7.46 10.73 10.10
C ARG A 24 7.74 11.67 8.94
N ALA A 25 8.69 11.36 8.08
CA ALA A 25 9.05 12.20 6.96
C ALA A 25 7.93 12.14 5.92
N LEU A 26 7.39 13.32 5.62
CA LEU A 26 6.67 13.56 4.38
C LEU A 26 7.65 13.36 3.21
N PRO A 27 7.21 13.05 1.98
CA PRO A 27 8.06 12.89 0.80
C PRO A 27 9.02 14.07 0.63
N ASP A 28 8.54 15.28 0.92
CA ASP A 28 9.29 16.54 0.84
C ASP A 28 10.29 16.74 2.00
N ARG A 29 10.28 15.85 3.00
CA ARG A 29 11.16 15.87 4.18
C ARG A 29 11.92 14.57 4.38
N ALA A 30 11.93 13.68 3.38
CA ALA A 30 12.72 12.47 3.43
C ALA A 30 14.19 12.84 3.62
N GLN A 31 14.80 12.35 4.70
CA GLN A 31 16.25 12.47 4.84
C GLN A 31 16.92 11.70 3.70
N PRO A 32 18.06 12.17 3.17
CA PRO A 32 18.75 11.47 2.11
C PRO A 32 19.17 10.09 2.64
N LEU A 33 18.50 9.05 2.16
CA LEU A 33 18.86 7.67 2.40
C LEU A 33 20.12 7.33 1.58
N PRO A 34 20.90 6.32 1.99
CA PRO A 34 21.91 5.75 1.11
C PRO A 34 21.28 5.33 -0.22
N ALA A 35 21.99 5.57 -1.33
CA ALA A 35 21.45 5.38 -2.67
C ALA A 35 20.95 3.94 -2.90
N GLU A 36 21.62 2.94 -2.32
CA GLU A 36 21.19 1.54 -2.44
C GLU A 36 19.86 1.31 -1.72
N VAL A 37 19.68 1.91 -0.53
CA VAL A 37 18.47 1.76 0.28
C VAL A 37 17.29 2.41 -0.43
N GLU A 38 17.47 3.59 -1.00
CA GLU A 38 16.46 4.28 -1.80
C GLU A 38 16.09 3.44 -3.04
N LEU A 39 17.08 2.95 -3.78
CA LEU A 39 16.88 2.12 -4.97
C LEU A 39 16.07 0.86 -4.66
N TRP A 40 16.46 0.10 -3.64
CA TRP A 40 15.74 -1.12 -3.25
C TRP A 40 14.34 -0.81 -2.74
N SER A 41 14.16 0.29 -2.01
CA SER A 41 12.85 0.72 -1.52
C SER A 41 11.92 1.07 -2.68
N HIS A 42 12.43 1.80 -3.67
CA HIS A 42 11.71 2.17 -4.86
C HIS A 42 11.32 0.95 -5.70
N HIS A 43 12.25 0.01 -5.94
CA HIS A 43 11.94 -1.21 -6.70
C HIS A 43 10.92 -2.08 -5.98
N LEU A 44 11.04 -2.27 -4.66
CA LEU A 44 10.04 -3.00 -3.90
C LEU A 44 8.67 -2.32 -3.96
N HIS A 45 8.62 -0.99 -3.82
CA HIS A 45 7.39 -0.23 -4.03
C HIS A 45 6.78 -0.56 -5.40
N CYS A 46 7.53 -0.43 -6.48
CA CYS A 46 7.03 -0.66 -7.83
C CYS A 46 6.56 -2.11 -8.05
N VAL A 47 7.31 -3.10 -7.53
CA VAL A 47 6.96 -4.53 -7.65
C VAL A 47 5.63 -4.84 -6.95
N PHE A 48 5.41 -4.32 -5.74
CA PHE A 48 4.20 -4.60 -4.98
C PHE A 48 2.96 -3.86 -5.50
N HIS A 49 3.14 -2.81 -6.30
CA HIS A 49 2.06 -2.04 -6.94
C HIS A 49 1.86 -2.39 -8.42
N SER A 50 2.63 -3.34 -8.96
CA SER A 50 2.52 -3.75 -10.36
C SER A 50 1.44 -4.81 -10.57
N GLY A 51 0.46 -4.46 -11.40
CA GLY A 51 -0.53 -5.41 -11.92
C GLY A 51 0.10 -6.46 -12.85
N VAL A 52 1.17 -6.11 -13.56
CA VAL A 52 1.91 -7.05 -14.43
C VAL A 52 2.58 -8.15 -13.59
N ILE A 53 3.26 -7.76 -12.51
CA ILE A 53 3.88 -8.72 -11.58
C ILE A 53 2.80 -9.53 -10.86
N ALA A 54 1.75 -8.89 -10.35
CA ALA A 54 0.66 -9.59 -9.67
C ALA A 54 -0.03 -10.62 -10.59
N LEU A 55 -0.22 -10.30 -11.87
CA LEU A 55 -0.73 -11.22 -12.88
C LEU A 55 0.23 -12.39 -13.10
N GLY A 56 1.52 -12.11 -13.27
CA GLY A 56 2.55 -13.15 -13.43
C GLY A 56 2.58 -14.13 -12.26
N VAL A 57 2.54 -13.64 -11.03
CA VAL A 57 2.49 -14.48 -9.81
C VAL A 57 1.17 -15.25 -9.71
N THR A 58 0.05 -14.60 -10.01
CA THR A 58 -1.27 -15.26 -10.02
C THR A 58 -1.33 -16.39 -11.05
N ALA A 59 -0.79 -16.17 -12.25
CA ALA A 59 -0.72 -17.19 -13.28
C ALA A 59 0.21 -18.33 -12.88
N ALA A 60 1.42 -18.03 -12.41
CA ALA A 60 2.39 -19.05 -11.98
C ALA A 60 1.83 -19.93 -10.85
N THR A 61 1.24 -19.30 -9.83
CA THR A 61 0.61 -20.03 -8.70
C THR A 61 -0.61 -20.83 -9.15
N GLY A 62 -1.46 -20.27 -10.02
CA GLY A 62 -2.61 -20.98 -10.58
C GLY A 62 -2.21 -22.18 -11.43
N LEU A 63 -1.14 -22.08 -12.23
CA LEU A 63 -0.59 -23.19 -13.00
C LEU A 63 0.02 -24.28 -12.11
N TRP A 64 0.71 -23.88 -11.03
CA TRP A 64 1.40 -24.80 -10.13
C TRP A 64 0.45 -25.51 -9.15
N LEU A 65 -0.46 -24.77 -8.52
CA LEU A 65 -1.40 -25.27 -7.53
C LEU A 65 -2.70 -25.79 -8.16
N ARG A 66 -2.97 -25.47 -9.43
CA ARG A 66 -4.22 -25.78 -10.16
C ARG A 66 -5.49 -25.32 -9.45
N VAL A 67 -5.37 -24.29 -8.61
CA VAL A 67 -6.47 -23.70 -7.85
C VAL A 67 -6.30 -22.18 -7.82
N PHE A 68 -7.42 -21.46 -7.82
CA PHE A 68 -7.41 -20.03 -7.55
C PHE A 68 -7.09 -19.79 -6.07
N TRP A 69 -5.94 -19.18 -5.80
CA TRP A 69 -5.48 -18.96 -4.44
C TRP A 69 -6.03 -17.63 -3.89
N TRP A 70 -7.10 -17.73 -3.10
CA TRP A 70 -7.82 -16.59 -2.51
C TRP A 70 -6.95 -15.51 -1.85
N PRO A 71 -5.84 -15.81 -1.14
CA PRO A 71 -4.95 -14.78 -0.61
C PRO A 71 -4.45 -13.77 -1.65
N LEU A 72 -4.29 -14.18 -2.92
CA LEU A 72 -3.90 -13.26 -4.00
C LEU A 72 -4.98 -12.24 -4.34
N ALA A 73 -6.26 -12.52 -4.06
CA ALA A 73 -7.31 -11.52 -4.20
C ALA A 73 -7.09 -10.32 -3.26
N GLY A 74 -6.44 -10.54 -2.11
CA GLY A 74 -6.01 -9.44 -1.23
C GLY A 74 -4.97 -8.54 -1.88
N TRP A 75 -4.02 -9.10 -2.63
CA TRP A 75 -3.03 -8.32 -3.37
C TRP A 75 -3.67 -7.54 -4.53
N TRP A 76 -4.60 -8.15 -5.26
CA TRP A 76 -5.37 -7.44 -6.29
C TRP A 76 -6.22 -6.30 -5.72
N SER A 77 -6.87 -6.52 -4.57
CA SER A 77 -7.62 -5.48 -3.87
C SER A 77 -6.71 -4.33 -3.44
N HIS A 78 -5.53 -4.65 -2.90
CA HIS A 78 -4.49 -3.68 -2.55
C HIS A 78 -4.13 -2.81 -3.77
N ILE A 79 -3.73 -3.43 -4.89
CA ILE A 79 -3.35 -2.69 -6.11
C ILE A 79 -4.50 -1.79 -6.55
N LEU A 80 -5.72 -2.34 -6.64
CA LEU A 80 -6.89 -1.60 -7.13
C LEU A 80 -7.18 -0.34 -6.31
N ILE A 81 -7.08 -0.41 -4.99
CA ILE A 81 -7.29 0.75 -4.11
C ILE A 81 -6.15 1.75 -4.29
N ASP A 82 -4.91 1.26 -4.34
CA ASP A 82 -3.70 2.07 -4.36
C ASP A 82 -3.50 2.82 -5.68
N VAL A 83 -3.97 2.29 -6.82
CA VAL A 83 -3.97 3.02 -8.10
C VAL A 83 -4.67 4.38 -7.98
N PHE A 84 -5.76 4.46 -7.23
CA PHE A 84 -6.55 5.68 -7.10
C PHE A 84 -6.22 6.50 -5.85
N THR A 85 -5.40 5.95 -4.94
CA THR A 85 -5.10 6.57 -3.64
C THR A 85 -3.63 6.94 -3.43
N HIS A 86 -2.82 6.76 -4.47
CA HIS A 86 -1.52 7.41 -4.64
C HIS A 86 -1.67 8.59 -5.61
N SER A 87 -1.06 9.72 -5.29
CA SER A 87 -0.90 10.85 -6.23
C SER A 87 0.52 10.83 -6.80
N ASP A 88 0.75 11.53 -7.91
CA ASP A 88 2.09 11.65 -8.50
C ASP A 88 3.08 12.30 -7.52
N ASP A 89 2.61 13.25 -6.71
CA ASP A 89 3.40 13.91 -5.66
C ASP A 89 3.78 12.96 -4.49
N PHE A 90 3.11 11.82 -4.35
CA PHE A 90 3.22 10.92 -3.19
C PHE A 90 3.42 9.47 -3.64
N TYR A 91 4.55 9.22 -4.31
CA TYR A 91 4.96 7.92 -4.83
C TYR A 91 3.90 7.31 -5.78
N PRO A 92 3.97 7.55 -7.09
CA PRO A 92 3.01 6.97 -8.02
C PRO A 92 2.99 5.45 -7.90
N SER A 93 1.84 4.86 -8.21
CA SER A 93 1.59 3.42 -8.21
C SER A 93 1.71 2.89 -9.66
N PRO A 94 2.89 2.37 -10.08
CA PRO A 94 3.11 2.05 -11.48
C PRO A 94 2.51 0.68 -11.83
N VAL A 95 1.25 0.69 -12.26
CA VAL A 95 0.45 -0.52 -12.54
C VAL A 95 1.12 -1.42 -13.59
N PHE A 96 1.85 -0.82 -14.53
CA PHE A 96 2.52 -1.53 -15.63
C PHE A 96 4.02 -1.76 -15.42
N TYR A 97 4.56 -1.51 -14.22
CA TYR A 97 5.97 -1.82 -13.94
C TYR A 97 6.27 -3.31 -14.18
N PRO A 98 7.41 -3.72 -14.77
CA PRO A 98 8.56 -2.91 -15.19
C PRO A 98 8.48 -2.38 -16.62
N LEU A 99 7.36 -2.56 -17.32
CA LEU A 99 7.21 -2.11 -18.71
C LEU A 99 7.21 -0.59 -18.80
N THR A 100 6.54 0.08 -17.86
CA THR A 100 6.54 1.54 -17.72
C THR A 100 6.48 1.93 -16.24
N TYR A 101 6.87 3.18 -15.95
CA TYR A 101 6.69 3.80 -14.62
C TYR A 101 5.40 4.62 -14.52
N TRP A 102 4.49 4.49 -15.50
CA TRP A 102 3.26 5.26 -15.52
C TRP A 102 2.33 4.83 -14.38
N GLY A 103 1.84 5.81 -13.63
CA GLY A 103 0.81 5.66 -12.60
C GLY A 103 -0.34 6.64 -12.85
N PHE A 104 -1.44 6.42 -12.13
CA PHE A 104 -2.57 7.34 -12.13
C PHE A 104 -2.38 8.40 -11.04
N ASP A 105 -2.71 9.65 -11.35
CA ASP A 105 -2.71 10.74 -10.36
C ASP A 105 -4.00 10.69 -9.53
N GLY A 106 -3.96 9.91 -8.46
CA GLY A 106 -5.05 9.69 -7.53
C GLY A 106 -5.11 10.68 -6.37
N VAL A 107 -6.05 10.45 -5.45
CA VAL A 107 -6.15 11.24 -4.22
C VAL A 107 -5.27 10.61 -3.15
N ALA A 108 -4.15 11.24 -2.83
CA ALA A 108 -3.24 10.74 -1.79
C ALA A 108 -4.01 10.41 -0.49
N TRP A 109 -3.89 9.16 -0.04
CA TRP A 109 -4.64 8.59 1.07
C TRP A 109 -4.45 9.35 2.39
N ASN A 110 -3.30 10.00 2.56
CA ASN A 110 -2.94 10.75 3.75
C ASN A 110 -3.49 12.18 3.76
N ARG A 111 -4.20 12.62 2.70
CA ARG A 111 -4.87 13.92 2.69
C ARG A 111 -5.92 13.94 3.81
N PRO A 112 -5.94 14.98 4.67
CA PRO A 112 -6.84 15.02 5.83
C PRO A 112 -8.31 14.77 5.48
N GLY A 113 -8.78 15.32 4.36
CA GLY A 113 -10.15 15.10 3.89
C GLY A 113 -10.46 13.64 3.54
N PHE A 114 -9.52 12.93 2.90
CA PHE A 114 -9.68 11.51 2.56
C PHE A 114 -9.70 10.65 3.82
N VAL A 115 -8.79 10.92 4.76
CA VAL A 115 -8.74 10.25 6.07
C VAL A 115 -10.05 10.43 6.84
N ILE A 116 -10.56 11.67 6.93
CA ILE A 116 -11.82 11.96 7.61
C ILE A 116 -12.98 11.20 6.94
N ALA A 117 -13.08 11.24 5.61
CA ALA A 117 -14.12 10.55 4.87
C ALA A 117 -14.06 9.02 5.11
N ASN A 118 -12.87 8.43 5.10
CA ASN A 118 -12.66 7.01 5.35
C ASN A 118 -13.14 6.61 6.77
N TYR A 119 -12.70 7.33 7.80
CA TYR A 119 -13.12 7.04 9.18
C TYR A 119 -14.62 7.30 9.40
N ALA A 120 -15.20 8.31 8.74
CA ALA A 120 -16.64 8.56 8.79
C ALA A 120 -17.43 7.41 8.16
N ALA A 121 -17.01 6.90 6.99
CA ALA A 121 -17.63 5.76 6.34
C ALA A 121 -17.58 4.50 7.24
N LEU A 122 -16.43 4.23 7.86
CA LEU A 122 -16.29 3.12 8.82
C LEU A 122 -17.23 3.28 10.01
N ALA A 123 -17.33 4.47 10.59
CA ALA A 123 -18.23 4.74 11.71
C ALA A 123 -19.71 4.52 11.34
N VAL A 124 -20.13 4.96 10.14
CA VAL A 124 -21.49 4.76 9.62
C VAL A 124 -21.81 3.28 9.45
N VAL A 125 -20.91 2.52 8.80
CA VAL A 125 -21.08 1.07 8.62
C VAL A 125 -21.19 0.36 9.97
N TRP A 126 -20.34 0.74 10.93
CA TRP A 126 -20.34 0.15 12.26
C TRP A 126 -21.63 0.44 13.03
N ALA A 127 -22.12 1.68 12.99
CA ALA A 127 -23.40 2.07 13.56
C ALA A 127 -24.56 1.28 12.94
N TRP A 128 -24.58 1.15 11.60
CA TRP A 128 -25.59 0.37 10.89
C TRP A 128 -25.60 -1.11 11.29
N LEU A 129 -24.42 -1.74 11.41
CA LEU A 129 -24.29 -3.12 11.88
C LEU A 129 -24.80 -3.29 13.31
N LEU A 130 -24.53 -2.34 14.21
CA LEU A 130 -25.06 -2.40 15.57
C LEU A 130 -26.59 -2.26 15.61
N MET A 131 -27.15 -1.34 14.82
CA MET A 131 -28.59 -1.13 14.74
C MET A 131 -29.32 -2.35 14.18
N THR A 132 -28.76 -3.01 13.17
CA THR A 132 -29.35 -4.22 12.56
C THR A 132 -29.24 -5.44 13.47
N ARG A 133 -28.14 -5.58 14.23
CA ARG A 133 -27.99 -6.63 15.27
C ARG A 133 -29.01 -6.47 16.40
N ARG A 134 -29.22 -5.26 16.90
CA ARG A 134 -30.23 -4.99 17.95
C ARG A 134 -31.65 -5.35 17.50
N LYS A 135 -32.01 -5.03 16.25
CA LYS A 135 -33.32 -5.40 15.67
C LYS A 135 -33.52 -6.92 15.51
N ARG A 136 -32.45 -7.69 15.27
CA ARG A 136 -32.53 -9.17 15.22
C ARG A 136 -32.71 -9.81 16.58
N HIS A 137 -32.15 -9.23 17.65
CA HIS A 137 -32.31 -9.75 19.02
C HIS A 137 -33.68 -9.44 19.66
N GLN A 138 -34.41 -8.46 19.13
CA GLN A 138 -35.75 -8.06 19.61
C GLN A 138 -36.90 -8.73 18.84
N ARG A 139 -36.59 -9.53 17.82
CA ARG A 139 -37.54 -10.38 17.07
C ARG A 139 -37.34 -11.83 17.50
#